data_AF-A0A1Q3VTD7-F1
#
_entry.id   AF-A0A1Q3VTD7-F1
#
_cell.length_a   1.000
_cell.length_b   1.000
_cell.length_c   1.000
_cell.angle_alpha   90.00
_cell.angle_beta   90.00
_cell.angle_gamma   90.00
#
_symmetry.space_group_name_H-M   'P 1'
#
loop_
_entity.id
_entity.type
_entity.pdbx_description
1 polymer ?
#
loop_
_entity_poly.entity_id
_entity_poly.type
_entity_poly.pdbx_seq_one_letter_code
_entity_poly.pdbx_strand_id
1 'polypeptide(L)' 'MAELTVHEFEVLAKILRSAEPVKTAAGMVLTEGRSVAEAVAATGLLQPSVSRTVKRFRVAQAQILTAYDRRNKT' A
#
# COMPACT_ATOMS: atom_id res chain seq x y z
N MET A 1 5.71 -4.68 -11.41
CA MET A 1 4.70 -5.73 -11.15
C MET A 1 3.86 -5.28 -9.95
N ALA A 2 2.56 -5.55 -9.97
CA ALA A 2 1.69 -5.26 -8.82
C ALA A 2 2.08 -6.13 -7.61
N GLU A 3 2.19 -5.49 -6.44
CA GLU A 3 2.56 -6.16 -5.18
C GLU A 3 1.34 -6.60 -4.38
N LEU A 4 0.21 -5.90 -4.55
CA LEU A 4 -1.07 -6.16 -3.93
C LEU A 4 -2.14 -6.34 -5.01
N THR A 5 -3.07 -7.26 -4.78
CA THR A 5 -4.35 -7.22 -5.50
C THR A 5 -5.15 -5.98 -5.09
N VAL A 6 -6.09 -5.56 -5.93
CA VAL A 6 -6.99 -4.44 -5.62
C VAL A 6 -7.77 -4.70 -4.32
N HIS A 7 -8.21 -5.93 -4.10
CA HIS A 7 -8.97 -6.29 -2.90
C HIS A 7 -8.13 -6.19 -1.62
N GLU A 8 -6.91 -6.74 -1.63
CA GLU A 8 -5.99 -6.65 -0.47
C GLU A 8 -5.66 -5.19 -0.14
N PHE A 9 -5.42 -4.37 -1.18
CA PHE A 9 -5.17 -2.94 -1.01
C PHE A 9 -6.35 -2.22 -0.35
N GLU A 10 -7.58 -2.43 -0.80
CA GLU A 10 -8.77 -1.78 -0.23
C GLU A 10 -9.00 -2.18 1.23
N VAL A 11 -8.78 -3.45 1.58
CA VAL A 11 -8.85 -3.93 2.97
C VAL A 11 -7.79 -3.23 3.83
N LEU A 12 -6.53 -3.20 3.37
CA LEU A 12 -5.44 -2.51 4.07
C LEU A 12 -5.72 -1.00 4.20
N ALA A 13 -6.24 -0.36 3.15
CA ALA A 13 -6.58 1.06 3.17
C ALA A 13 -7.63 1.37 4.24
N LYS A 14 -8.65 0.52 4.38
CA LYS A 14 -9.67 0.62 5.43
C LYS A 14 -9.08 0.46 6.84
N ILE A 15 -8.25 -0.56 7.05
CA ILE A 15 -7.59 -0.82 8.35
C ILE A 15 -6.69 0.36 8.74
N LEU A 16 -5.89 0.84 7.79
CA LEU A 16 -4.95 1.95 7.98
C LEU A 16 -5.63 3.32 8.00
N ARG A 17 -6.94 3.41 7.78
CA ARG A 17 -7.69 4.67 7.63
C ARG A 17 -7.02 5.63 6.65
N SER A 18 -6.53 5.12 5.52
CA SER A 18 -5.87 5.94 4.49
C SER A 18 -6.91 6.78 3.76
N ALA A 19 -6.62 8.07 3.59
CA ALA A 19 -7.49 9.02 2.91
C ALA A 19 -6.85 9.56 1.63
N GLU A 20 -7.66 10.18 0.78
CA GLU A 20 -7.18 10.86 -0.43
C GLU A 20 -6.37 12.13 -0.09
N PRO A 21 -5.41 12.52 -0.96
CA PRO A 21 -4.96 11.86 -2.19
C PRO A 21 -3.93 10.73 -1.96
N VAL A 22 -3.58 10.48 -0.70
CA VAL A 22 -2.51 9.57 -0.29
C VAL A 22 -2.88 8.10 -0.57
N LYS A 23 -4.17 7.76 -0.43
CA LYS A 23 -4.71 6.45 -0.83
C LYS A 23 -4.50 6.21 -2.33
N THR A 24 -4.91 7.14 -3.19
CA THR A 24 -4.69 7.02 -4.65
C THR A 24 -3.21 6.81 -4.99
N ALA A 25 -2.32 7.63 -4.45
CA ALA A 25 -0.88 7.51 -4.72
C ALA A 25 -0.30 6.13 -4.34
N ALA A 26 -0.72 5.58 -3.19
CA ALA A 26 -0.29 4.26 -2.77
C ALA A 26 -0.87 3.14 -3.64
N GLY A 27 -2.13 3.29 -4.08
CA GLY A 27 -2.79 2.36 -5.02
C GLY A 27 -2.02 2.25 -6.33
N MET A 28 -1.70 3.39 -6.96
CA MET A 28 -0.92 3.42 -8.20
C MET A 28 0.39 2.63 -8.12
N VAL A 29 1.10 2.70 -6.98
CA VAL A 29 2.35 1.96 -6.79
C VAL A 29 2.09 0.47 -6.52
N LEU A 30 1.17 0.16 -5.61
CA LEU A 30 1.03 -1.20 -5.07
C LEU A 30 0.12 -2.11 -5.89
N THR A 31 -0.93 -1.58 -6.55
CA THR A 31 -1.89 -2.36 -7.35
C THR A 31 -1.63 -2.27 -8.84
N GLU A 32 -1.14 -1.13 -9.33
CA GLU A 32 -0.85 -0.94 -10.77
C GLU A 32 0.64 -1.14 -11.09
N GLY A 33 1.51 -1.17 -10.08
CA GLY A 33 2.95 -1.36 -10.27
C GLY A 33 3.68 -0.16 -10.85
N ARG A 34 3.10 1.06 -10.74
CA ARG A 34 3.77 2.30 -11.16
C ARG A 34 4.91 2.67 -10.21
N SER A 35 5.81 3.49 -10.72
CA SER A 35 6.88 4.08 -9.90
C SER A 35 6.33 5.14 -8.95
N VAL A 36 7.07 5.41 -7.87
CA VAL A 36 6.76 6.49 -6.92
C VAL A 36 6.77 7.85 -7.64
N ALA A 37 7.64 8.05 -8.62
CA ALA A 37 7.73 9.29 -9.38
C ALA A 37 6.44 9.55 -10.20
N GLU A 38 5.90 8.52 -10.84
CA GLU A 38 4.62 8.63 -11.57
C GLU A 38 3.44 8.92 -10.62
N ALA A 39 3.42 8.29 -9.44
CA ALA A 39 2.39 8.56 -8.43
C ALA A 39 2.47 9.99 -7.86
N VAL A 40 3.68 10.51 -7.66
CA VAL A 40 3.94 11.91 -7.27
C VAL A 40 3.41 12.85 -8.35
N ALA A 41 3.76 12.62 -9.62
CA ALA A 41 3.32 13.44 -10.73
C ALA A 41 1.79 13.49 -10.87
N ALA A 42 1.12 12.35 -10.65
CA ALA A 42 -0.34 12.26 -10.79
C ALA A 42 -1.13 12.87 -9.62
N THR A 43 -0.56 12.88 -8.41
CA THR A 43 -1.28 13.32 -7.19
C THR A 43 -0.83 14.66 -6.63
N GLY A 44 0.29 15.20 -7.11
CA GLY A 44 0.89 16.43 -6.58
C GLY A 44 1.48 16.27 -5.17
N LEU A 45 1.52 15.06 -4.62
CA LEU A 45 2.10 14.79 -3.31
C LEU A 45 3.62 14.84 -3.34
N LEU A 46 4.22 15.23 -2.21
CA LEU A 46 5.67 15.12 -2.04
C LEU A 46 6.11 13.65 -2.07
N GLN A 47 7.22 13.36 -2.75
CA GLN A 47 7.81 12.02 -2.83
C GLN A 47 7.98 11.33 -1.46
N PRO A 48 8.45 12.00 -0.38
CA PRO A 48 8.53 11.39 0.95
C PRO A 48 7.18 11.02 1.55
N SER A 49 6.09 11.68 1.15
CA SER A 49 4.73 11.32 1.59
C SER A 49 4.30 10.00 0.94
N VAL A 50 4.46 9.90 -0.39
CA VAL A 50 4.13 8.69 -1.14
C VAL A 50 4.96 7.49 -0.65
N SER A 51 6.29 7.65 -0.54
CA SER A 51 7.18 6.58 -0.06
C SER A 51 6.84 6.10 1.34
N ARG A 52 6.51 7.01 2.28
CA ARG A 52 6.11 6.63 3.65
C ARG A 52 4.80 5.86 3.67
N THR A 53 3.83 6.26 2.86
CA THR A 53 2.55 5.56 2.76
C THR A 53 2.72 4.18 2.15
N VAL A 54 3.42 4.06 1.03
CA VAL A 54 3.72 2.77 0.40
C VAL A 54 4.40 1.83 1.39
N LYS A 55 5.40 2.33 2.14
CA LYS A 55 6.05 1.56 3.21
C LYS A 55 5.07 1.10 4.28
N ARG A 56 4.14 1.95 4.72
CA ARG A 56 3.13 1.60 5.74
C ARG A 56 2.22 0.46 5.29
N PHE A 57 1.79 0.46 4.04
CA PHE A 57 0.99 -0.63 3.46
C PHE A 57 1.78 -1.94 3.41
N ARG A 58 3.03 -1.92 2.91
CA ARG A 58 3.90 -3.11 2.87
C ARG A 58 4.14 -3.69 4.25
N VAL A 59 4.40 -2.85 5.25
CA VAL A 59 4.57 -3.29 6.65
C VAL A 59 3.30 -3.93 7.19
N ALA A 60 2.13 -3.33 6.95
CA ALA A 60 0.85 -3.89 7.39
C ALA A 60 0.55 -5.24 6.73
N GLN A 61 0.81 -5.38 5.42
CA GLN A 61 0.68 -6.65 4.70
C GLN A 61 1.61 -7.72 5.31
N ALA A 62 2.89 -7.39 5.51
CA ALA A 62 3.87 -8.32 6.09
C ALA A 62 3.46 -8.79 7.50
N GLN A 63 2.93 -7.88 8.33
CA GLN A 63 2.43 -8.20 9.67
C GLN A 63 1.23 -9.16 9.61
N ILE A 64 0.28 -8.92 8.69
CA ILE A 64 -0.88 -9.79 8.50
C ILE A 64 -0.43 -11.19 8.04
N LEU A 65 0.40 -11.27 7.01
CA LEU A 65 0.91 -12.55 6.52
C LEU A 65 1.67 -13.33 7.60
N THR A 66 2.50 -12.65 8.40
CA THR A 66 3.21 -13.27 9.53
C THR A 66 2.24 -13.82 10.59
N ALA A 67 1.17 -13.09 10.89
CA ALA A 67 0.17 -13.52 11.88
C ALA A 67 -0.61 -14.76 11.41
N TYR A 68 -0.90 -14.88 10.12
CA TYR A 68 -1.59 -16.05 9.56
C TYR A 68 -0.66 -17.24 9.33
N ASP A 69 0.61 -17.03 8.95
CA ASP A 69 1.60 -18.10 8.84
C ASP A 69 1.81 -18.81 10.20
N ARG A 70 1.80 -18.06 11.31
CA ARG A 70 1.86 -18.63 12.66
C ARG A 70 0.66 -19.55 12.96
N ARG A 71 -0.55 -19.18 12.54
CA ARG A 71 -1.77 -19.99 12.80
C ARG A 71 -1.80 -21.29 12.01
N ASN A 72 -1.17 -21.35 10.84
CA ASN A 72 -1.13 -22.56 10.02
C ASN A 72 -0.08 -23.59 10.49
N LYS A 73 0.83 -23.19 11.39
CA LYS A 73 1.91 -24.04 11.93
C LYS A 73 1.59 -24.61 13.32
N THR A 74 0.38 -24.39 13.82
CA THR A 74 -0.12 -24.90 15.11
C THR A 74 -1.18 -25.95 14.87
#